data_AF-A0A7Z0ENX1-F1
#
_entry.id   AF-A0A7Z0ENX1-F1
#
_cell.length_a   1.000
_cell.length_b   1.000
_cell.length_c   1.000
_cell.angle_alpha   90.00
_cell.angle_beta   90.00
_cell.angle_gamma   90.00
#
_symmetry.space_group_name_H-M   'P 1'
#
loop_
_entity.id
_entity.type
_entity.pdbx_description
1 polymer ?
#
loop_
_entity_poly.entity_id
_entity_poly.type
_entity_poly.pdbx_seq_one_letter_code
_entity_poly.pdbx_strand_id
1 'polypeptide(L)' 'MTAVCDLRELATLAELRTWARAHGARVRYLGPTLEGRPLYAATRGPTTRVVVDPRPDPHPRPLVWHSPLERLTTAITP' A
#
# COMPACT_ATOMS: atom_id res chain seq x y z
N MET A 1 -16.37 16.82 12.64
CA MET A 1 -14.98 16.51 12.23
C MET A 1 -15.03 15.45 11.15
N THR A 2 -14.56 15.75 9.95
CA THR A 2 -14.53 14.81 8.82
C THR A 2 -13.18 14.09 8.84
N ALA A 3 -13.17 12.78 9.05
CA ALA A 3 -11.95 12.00 8.90
C ALA A 3 -11.58 11.96 7.41
N VAL A 4 -10.45 12.57 7.03
CA VAL A 4 -9.99 12.62 5.63
C VAL A 4 -9.45 11.25 5.20
N CYS A 5 -8.79 10.53 6.11
CA CYS A 5 -8.37 9.13 5.96
C CYS A 5 -7.93 8.59 7.34
N ASP A 6 -8.39 7.39 7.72
CA ASP A 6 -7.88 6.62 8.86
C ASP A 6 -7.10 5.42 8.32
N LEU A 7 -5.77 5.50 8.34
CA LEU A 7 -4.89 4.41 7.93
C LEU A 7 -4.19 3.81 9.16
N ARG A 8 -4.29 2.49 9.31
CA ARG A 8 -3.56 1.75 10.36
C ARG A 8 -3.02 0.44 9.84
N GLU A 9 -1.82 0.10 10.30
CA GLU A 9 -1.22 -1.21 10.08
C GLU A 9 -1.74 -2.22 11.11
N LEU A 10 -1.97 -3.45 10.66
CA LEU A 10 -2.33 -4.62 11.46
C LEU A 10 -1.15 -5.58 11.51
N ALA A 11 -1.09 -6.43 12.53
CA ALA A 11 0.05 -7.32 12.72
C ALA A 11 0.09 -8.47 11.71
N THR A 12 -1.08 -8.94 11.26
CA THR A 12 -1.16 -10.14 10.42
C THR A 12 -2.18 -10.04 9.28
N LEU A 13 -1.93 -10.79 8.20
CA LEU A 13 -2.89 -10.92 7.10
C LEU A 13 -4.20 -11.57 7.55
N ALA A 14 -4.17 -12.40 8.59
CA ALA A 14 -5.37 -12.97 9.18
C ALA A 14 -6.24 -11.89 9.84
N GLU A 15 -5.65 -10.98 10.63
CA GLU A 15 -6.36 -9.83 11.21
C GLU A 15 -6.95 -8.93 10.12
N LEU A 16 -6.19 -8.66 9.05
CA LEU A 16 -6.69 -7.87 7.93
C LEU A 16 -7.89 -8.53 7.24
N ARG A 17 -7.84 -9.85 7.01
CA ARG A 17 -8.96 -10.62 6.44
C ARG A 17 -10.19 -10.61 7.35
N THR A 18 -10.00 -10.77 8.65
CA THR A 18 -11.08 -10.68 9.65
C THR A 18 -11.73 -9.30 9.65
N TRP A 19 -10.91 -8.24 9.69
CA TRP A 19 -11.41 -6.87 9.61
C TRP A 19 -12.17 -6.63 8.30
N ALA A 20 -11.61 -7.04 7.16
CA ALA A 20 -12.22 -6.84 5.86
C ALA A 20 -13.58 -7.53 5.76
N ARG A 21 -13.68 -8.78 6.24
CA ARG A 21 -14.94 -9.53 6.28
C ARG A 21 -15.98 -8.82 7.15
N ALA A 22 -15.60 -8.36 8.34
CA ALA A 22 -16.50 -7.67 9.26
C ALA A 22 -17.04 -6.34 8.68
N HIS A 23 -16.29 -5.69 7.79
CA HIS A 23 -16.64 -4.38 7.22
C HIS A 23 -17.12 -4.45 5.77
N GLY A 24 -17.29 -5.65 5.21
CA GLY A 24 -17.69 -5.85 3.80
C GLY A 24 -16.67 -5.30 2.80
N ALA A 25 -15.39 -5.28 3.16
CA ALA A 25 -14.28 -4.85 2.31
C ALA A 25 -13.56 -6.04 1.69
N ARG A 26 -12.83 -5.79 0.59
CA ARG A 26 -11.96 -6.79 -0.06
C ARG A 26 -10.50 -6.50 0.28
N VAL A 27 -9.75 -7.55 0.59
CA VAL A 27 -8.28 -7.47 0.72
C VAL A 27 -7.66 -7.43 -0.68
N ARG A 28 -6.76 -6.49 -0.91
CA ARG A 28 -6.04 -6.29 -2.16
C ARG A 28 -4.55 -6.28 -1.90
N TYR A 29 -3.79 -6.89 -2.81
CA TYR A 29 -2.35 -6.70 -2.88
C TYR A 29 -2.05 -5.32 -3.50
N LEU A 30 -1.17 -4.55 -2.86
CA LEU A 30 -0.81 -3.20 -3.30
C LEU A 30 0.57 -3.13 -3.96
N GLY A 31 1.36 -4.20 -3.91
CA GLY A 31 2.76 -4.20 -4.34
C GLY A 31 3.71 -4.50 -3.17
N PRO A 32 5.01 -4.58 -3.45
CA PRO A 32 6.02 -4.70 -2.41
C PRO A 32 6.33 -3.35 -1.73
N THR A 33 6.85 -3.40 -0.50
CA THR A 33 7.54 -2.30 0.16
C THR A 33 8.92 -2.07 -0.47
N LEU A 34 9.63 -1.03 -0.02
CA LEU A 34 11.02 -0.77 -0.46
C LEU A 34 11.96 -1.95 -0.15
N GLU A 35 11.69 -2.70 0.92
CA GLU A 35 12.43 -3.91 1.31
C GLU A 35 11.97 -5.17 0.57
N GLY A 36 11.07 -5.04 -0.42
CA GLY A 36 10.56 -6.17 -1.19
C GLY A 36 9.52 -7.01 -0.46
N ARG A 37 8.92 -6.51 0.63
CA ARG A 37 7.90 -7.26 1.39
C ARG A 37 6.50 -6.96 0.84
N PRO A 38 5.63 -7.96 0.64
CA PRO A 38 4.30 -7.74 0.08
C PRO A 38 3.38 -6.96 1.02
N LEU A 39 2.78 -5.88 0.50
CA LEU A 39 1.81 -5.05 1.18
C LEU A 39 0.39 -5.41 0.74
N TYR A 40 -0.50 -5.62 1.71
CA TYR A 40 -1.93 -5.82 1.47
C TYR A 40 -2.74 -4.73 2.18
N ALA A 41 -3.89 -4.39 1.61
CA ALA A 41 -4.81 -3.43 2.20
C ALA A 41 -6.27 -3.81 2.02
N ALA A 42 -7.12 -3.32 2.91
CA ALA A 42 -8.57 -3.30 2.76
C ALA A 42 -9.10 -1.93 3.18
N THR A 43 -10.02 -1.39 2.40
CA THR A 43 -10.58 -0.04 2.60
C THR A 43 -12.10 -0.09 2.61
N ARG A 44 -12.70 0.62 3.57
CA ARG A 44 -14.15 0.87 3.66
C ARG A 44 -14.38 2.33 4.03
N GLY A 45 -14.89 3.11 3.08
CA GLY A 45 -15.05 4.55 3.28
C GLY A 45 -13.69 5.21 3.61
N PRO A 46 -13.59 6.02 4.68
CA PRO A 46 -12.34 6.69 5.05
C PRO A 46 -11.34 5.76 5.77
N THR A 47 -11.75 4.55 6.15
CA THR A 47 -10.90 3.64 6.93
C THR A 47 -10.17 2.66 6.03
N THR A 48 -8.85 2.65 6.14
CA THR A 48 -7.96 1.68 5.50
C THR A 48 -7.16 0.93 6.56
N ARG A 49 -7.10 -0.39 6.41
CA ARG A 49 -6.18 -1.25 7.17
C ARG A 49 -5.20 -1.87 6.23
N VAL A 50 -3.94 -1.89 6.64
CA VAL A 50 -2.83 -2.44 5.85
C VAL A 50 -2.08 -3.49 6.64
N VAL A 51 -1.35 -4.35 5.96
CA VAL A 51 -0.40 -5.28 6.57
C VAL A 51 0.76 -5.54 5.62
N VAL A 52 1.96 -5.54 6.16
CA VAL A 52 3.14 -6.06 5.48
C VAL A 52 3.26 -7.54 5.85
N ASP A 53 3.06 -8.44 4.88
CA ASP A 53 3.21 -9.88 5.14
C ASP A 53 4.71 -10.25 5.16
N PRO A 54 5.19 -10.98 6.19
CA PRO A 54 6.60 -11.35 6.30
C PRO A 54 7.06 -12.35 5.23
N ARG A 55 6.13 -12.97 4.49
CA ARG A 55 6.47 -13.90 3.42
C ARG A 55 7.03 -13.15 2.20
N PRO A 56 7.87 -13.80 1.38
CA PRO A 56 8.35 -13.21 0.14
C PRO A 56 7.21 -12.74 -0.75
N ASP A 57 7.44 -11.66 -1.48
CA ASP A 57 6.48 -11.12 -2.44
C ASP A 57 6.12 -12.18 -3.49
N PRO A 58 4.83 -12.54 -3.66
CA PRO A 58 4.41 -13.48 -4.70
C PRO A 58 4.66 -12.96 -6.13
N HIS A 59 4.88 -11.65 -6.30
CA HIS A 59 5.08 -11.02 -7.60
C HIS A 59 6.35 -10.15 -7.61
N PRO A 60 7.55 -10.75 -7.46
CA PRO A 60 8.79 -10.00 -7.35
C PRO A 60 9.03 -9.22 -8.64
N ARG A 61 8.77 -7.91 -8.59
CA ARG A 61 9.11 -6.98 -9.65
C ARG A 61 10.13 -5.99 -9.09
N PRO A 62 11.17 -5.62 -9.87
CA PRO A 62 12.06 -4.55 -9.46
C PRO A 62 11.22 -3.28 -9.21
N LEU A 63 11.36 -2.70 -8.03
CA LEU A 63 10.72 -1.44 -7.71
C LEU A 63 11.43 -0.35 -8.50
N VAL A 64 10.82 0.06 -9.61
CA VAL A 64 11.30 1.19 -10.40
C VAL A 64 10.41 2.39 -10.08
N TRP A 65 10.91 3.28 -9.24
CA TRP A 65 10.27 4.57 -9.00
C TRP A 65 10.85 5.61 -9.96
N HIS A 66 9.96 6.37 -10.61
CA HIS A 66 10.33 7.48 -11.48
C HIS A 66 9.71 8.75 -10.93
N SER A 67 10.55 9.73 -10.57
CA SER A 67 10.06 11.06 -10.21
C SER A 67 9.48 11.75 -11.43
N PRO A 68 8.30 12.39 -11.34
CA PRO A 68 7.85 13.34 -12.36
C PRO A 68 8.86 14.48 -12.60
N LEU A 69 9.69 14.79 -11.60
CA LEU A 69 10.69 15.86 -11.65
C LEU A 69 11.99 15.45 -12.36
N GLU A 70 12.26 14.15 -12.53
CA GLU A 70 13.44 13.65 -13.28
C GLU A 70 13.43 14.12 -14.74
N ARG A 71 12.27 14.51 -15.26
CA ARG A 71 12.09 15.01 -16.64
C ARG A 71 12.15 16.54 -16.76
N LEU A 72 12.21 17.28 -15.65
CA LEU A 72 12.17 18.74 -15.66
C LEU A 72 13.54 19.40 -15.86
N THR A 73 14.63 18.64 -15.70
CA THR A 73 16.01 19.18 -15.76
C THR A 73 16.44 19.61 -17.16
N THR A 74 15.70 19.27 -18.22
CA THR A 74 16.06 19.61 -19.60
C THR A 74 15.67 21.04 -20.01
N ALA A 75 14.90 21.78 -19.18
CA ALA A 75 14.35 23.08 -19.56
C ALA A 75 15.05 24.30 -18.92
N ILE A 76 16.14 24.12 -18.17
CA ILE A 76 16.90 25.21 -17.57
C ILE A 76 18.29 25.24 -18.20
N THR A 77 18.37 25.78 -19.42
CA THR A 77 19.63 26.28 -19.98
C THR A 77 19.73 27.77 -19.61
N PRO A 78 20.85 28.25 -19.06
CA PRO A 78 21.05 29.66 -18.71
C PRO A 78 21.07 30.58 -19.94
#